data_AF-A0A661JQC7-F1
#
_entry.id   AF-A0A661JQC7-F1
#
_cell.length_a   1.000
_cell.length_b   1.000
_cell.length_c   1.000
_cell.angle_alpha   90.00
_cell.angle_beta   90.00
_cell.angle_gamma   90.00
#
_symmetry.space_group_name_H-M   'P 1'
#
loop_
_entity.id
_entity.type
_entity.pdbx_description
1 polymer ?
#
loop_
_entity_poly.entity_id
_entity_poly.type
_entity_poly.pdbx_seq_one_letter_code
_entity_poly.pdbx_strand_id
1 'polypeptide(L)' 'DLLEVCGDREVAVMRELTKLHEEVIRGRLKEVKEEIERRGPRGEMTIVLAGKGFGGDEGGAED' A
#
# COMPACT_ATOMS: atom_id res chain seq x y z
N ASP A 1 -1.02 -0.26 11.52
CA ASP A 1 -1.47 -1.63 11.19
C ASP A 1 -0.64 -2.28 10.08
N LEU A 2 -0.96 -2.14 8.78
CA LEU A 2 -0.25 -2.90 7.73
C LEU A 2 1.26 -2.66 7.71
N LEU A 3 1.71 -1.41 7.87
CA LEU A 3 3.14 -1.08 7.89
C LEU A 3 3.87 -1.70 9.10
N GLU A 4 3.18 -1.84 10.23
CA GLU A 4 3.75 -2.41 11.45
C GLU A 4 3.77 -3.94 11.41
N VAL A 5 2.71 -4.55 10.89
CA VAL A 5 2.55 -6.02 10.86
C VAL A 5 3.28 -6.66 9.68
N CYS A 6 3.25 -6.01 8.52
CA CYS A 6 3.79 -6.56 7.28
C CYS A 6 5.14 -5.94 6.89
N GLY A 7 5.58 -4.89 7.59
CA GLY A 7 6.76 -4.12 7.22
C GLY A 7 6.52 -3.26 5.97
N ASP A 8 7.56 -2.54 5.57
CA ASP A 8 7.51 -1.75 4.34
C ASP A 8 7.66 -2.70 3.14
N ARG A 9 6.57 -2.91 2.39
CA ARG A 9 6.54 -3.78 1.20
C ARG A 9 5.89 -3.06 0.04
N GLU A 10 6.04 -3.62 -1.16
CA GLU A 10 5.30 -3.12 -2.31
C GLU A 10 3.79 -3.25 -2.09
N VAL A 11 3.07 -2.18 -2.40
CA VAL A 11 1.62 -2.11 -2.29
C VAL A 11 1.05 -1.38 -3.51
N ALA A 12 -0.15 -1.79 -3.93
CA ALA A 12 -0.98 -1.05 -4.87
C ALA A 12 -2.30 -0.68 -4.19
N VAL A 13 -2.68 0.60 -4.26
CA VAL A 13 -3.95 1.11 -3.75
C VAL A 13 -4.76 1.67 -4.93
N MET A 14 -5.98 1.15 -5.08
CA MET A 14 -6.94 1.54 -6.11
C MET A 14 -8.15 2.22 -5.50
N ARG A 15 -8.63 3.30 -6.13
CA ARG A 15 -9.78 4.09 -5.66
C ARG A 15 -10.79 4.33 -6.78
N GLU A 16 -12.07 4.38 -6.40
CA GLU A 16 -13.21 4.79 -7.25
C GLU A 16 -13.36 4.01 -8.58
N LEU A 17 -13.36 2.67 -8.52
CA LEU A 17 -13.45 1.76 -9.68
C LEU A 17 -14.67 1.97 -10.60
N THR A 18 -15.68 2.76 -10.22
CA THR A 18 -16.94 2.95 -10.95
C THR A 18 -17.13 4.33 -11.59
N LYS A 19 -16.23 5.29 -11.33
CA LYS A 19 -16.20 6.58 -12.05
C LYS A 19 -15.05 6.55 -13.03
N LEU A 20 -15.13 7.32 -14.11
CA LEU A 20 -14.17 7.36 -15.23
C LEU A 20 -12.69 7.65 -14.83
N HIS A 21 -12.40 7.84 -13.54
CA HIS A 21 -11.12 8.24 -12.95
C HIS A 21 -10.58 7.13 -12.03
N GLU A 22 -10.19 6.00 -12.63
CA GLU A 22 -9.46 4.95 -11.92
C GLU A 22 -8.09 5.50 -11.48
N GLU A 23 -7.91 5.67 -10.17
CA GLU A 23 -6.61 6.07 -9.60
C GLU A 23 -5.93 4.85 -8.99
N VAL A 24 -4.73 4.55 -9.50
CA VAL A 24 -3.86 3.49 -8.99
C VAL A 24 -2.58 4.12 -8.46
N ILE A 25 -2.32 3.97 -7.17
CA ILE A 25 -1.06 4.37 -6.53
C ILE A 25 -0.27 3.09 -6.25
N ARG A 26 0.97 3.01 -6.74
CA ARG A 26 1.87 1.88 -6.48
C ARG A 26 3.17 2.40 -5.87
N GLY A 27 3.75 1.64 -4.95
CA GLY A 27 5.03 2.00 -4.33
C GLY A 27 5.25 1.24 -3.03
N ARG A 28 6.20 1.73 -2.24
CA ARG A 28 6.45 1.21 -0.89
C ARG A 28 5.32 1.61 0.04
N LEU A 29 4.91 0.71 0.93
CA LEU A 29 3.78 0.92 1.83
C LEU A 29 3.88 2.23 2.63
N LYS A 30 5.08 2.60 3.05
CA LYS A 30 5.32 3.88 3.73
C LYS A 30 5.02 5.09 2.83
N GLU A 31 5.56 5.12 1.61
CA GLU A 31 5.37 6.20 0.65
C GLU A 31 3.91 6.33 0.23
N VAL A 32 3.25 5.19 -0.03
CA VAL A 32 1.85 5.14 -0.44
C VAL A 32 0.94 5.61 0.70
N LYS A 33 1.25 5.27 1.96
CA LYS A 33 0.52 5.79 3.12
C LYS A 33 0.60 7.32 3.19
N GLU A 34 1.80 7.88 3.08
CA GLU A 34 2.00 9.33 3.09
C GLU A 34 1.24 10.03 1.94
N GLU A 35 1.23 9.41 0.76
CA GLU A 35 0.48 9.89 -0.40
C GLU A 35 -1.03 9.94 -0.15
N ILE A 36 -1.59 8.88 0.42
CA ILE A 36 -3.03 8.77 0.73
C ILE A 36 -3.42 9.78 1.81
N GLU A 37 -2.61 9.95 2.85
CA GLU A 37 -2.83 10.93 3.91
C GLU A 37 -2.85 12.36 3.35
N ARG A 38 -1.92 12.68 2.44
CA ARG A 38 -1.86 13.99 1.80
C ARG A 38 -3.06 14.27 0.88
N ARG A 39 -3.54 13.26 0.15
CA ARG A 39 -4.69 13.40 -0.77
C ARG A 39 -6.04 13.35 -0.07
N GLY A 40 -6.07 12.85 1.17
CA GLY A 40 -7.30 12.61 1.91
C GLY A 40 -7.94 11.27 1.53
N PRO A 41 -8.02 10.31 2.47
CA PRO A 41 -8.69 9.04 2.23
C PRO A 41 -10.20 9.26 2.09
N ARG A 42 -10.77 8.78 0.99
CA ARG A 42 -12.17 8.93 0.57
C ARG A 42 -12.59 7.77 -0.30
N GLY A 43 -13.84 7.37 -0.15
CA GLY A 43 -14.45 6.29 -0.92
C GLY A 43 -13.93 4.91 -0.54
N GLU A 44 -14.43 3.91 -1.26
CA GLU A 44 -13.93 2.54 -1.18
C GLU A 44 -12.54 2.45 -1.81
N MET A 45 -11.67 1.65 -1.19
CA MET A 45 -10.32 1.41 -1.68
C MET A 45 -10.03 -0.08 -1.73
N THR A 46 -9.38 -0.51 -2.80
CA THR A 46 -8.82 -1.86 -2.93
C THR A 46 -7.32 -1.77 -2.68
N ILE A 47 -6.81 -2.58 -1.76
CA ILE A 47 -5.39 -2.63 -1.42
C ILE A 47 -4.85 -4.01 -1.78
N VAL A 48 -3.79 -4.06 -2.60
CA VAL A 48 -3.05 -5.27 -2.94
C VAL A 48 -1.66 -5.15 -2.36
N LEU A 49 -1.34 -6.02 -1.40
CA LEU A 49 -0.04 -6.06 -0.73
C LEU A 49 0.80 -7.21 -1.28
N ALA A 50 2.09 -6.95 -1.52
CA ALA A 50 3.02 -8.00 -1.93
C ALA A 50 3.17 -9.08 -0.84
N GLY A 51 3.32 -10.32 -1.30
CA GLY A 51 3.58 -11.47 -0.43
C GLY A 51 4.91 -11.34 0.33
N LYS A 52 5.07 -12.09 1.42
CA LYS A 52 6.33 -12.16 2.17
C LYS A 52 7.44 -12.68 1.25
N GLY A 53 8.53 -11.91 1.08
CA GLY A 53 9.67 -12.24 0.21
C GLY A 53 9.69 -11.55 -1.16
N PHE A 54 8.63 -10.82 -1.55
CA PHE A 54 8.66 -9.96 -2.74
C PHE A 54 8.86 -8.51 -2.29
N GLY A 55 10.10 -8.00 -2.45
CA GLY A 55 10.44 -6.59 -2.22
C GLY A 55 11.28 -6.33 -0.97
N GLY A 56 12.58 -6.63 -1.06
CA GLY A 56 13.62 -6.10 -0.15
C GLY A 56 13.26 -6.15 1.33
N ASP A 57 13.23 -7.36 1.90
CA ASP A 57 13.27 -7.56 3.35
C ASP A 57 14.64 -7.06 3.87
N GLU A 58 14.76 -5.79 4.24
CA GLU A 58 15.87 -5.29 5.08
C GLU A 58 15.52 -5.37 6.59
N GLY A 59 14.76 -6.38 7.02
CA GLY A 59 14.39 -6.48 8.44
C GLY A 59 13.85 -7.84 8.87
N GLY A 60 14.73 -8.63 9.49
CA GLY A 60 14.37 -9.47 10.64
C GLY A 60 13.72 -10.82 10.36
N ALA A 61 14.55 -11.83 10.14
CA ALA A 61 14.25 -13.13 10.72
C ALA A 61 14.34 -13.00 12.25
N GLU A 62 13.22 -13.11 12.94
CA GLU A 62 13.17 -13.58 14.32
C GLU A 62 12.09 -14.67 14.36
N ASP A 63 12.44 -15.79 15.01
CA ASP A 63 11.75 -17.10 15.06
C ASP A 63 10.22 -17.07 15.26
#